data_AF-A0A8S0PZ29-F1
#
_entry.id   AF-A0A8S0PZ29-F1
#
_cell.length_a   1.000
_cell.length_b   1.000
_cell.length_c   1.000
_cell.angle_alpha   90.00
_cell.angle_beta   90.00
_cell.angle_gamma   90.00
#
_symmetry.space_group_name_H-M   'P 1'
#
loop_
_entity.id
_entity.type
_entity.pdbx_description
1 polymer ?
#
loop_
_entity_poly.entity_id
_entity_poly.type
_entity_poly.pdbx_seq_one_letter_code
_entity_poly.pdbx_strand_id
1 'polypeptide(L)'
;MSRFRALLQASLNATKRALVWNAEVLVPPSEKYIFNFNSKEELKKWHLYSDSEYGGLSSASLEIKESGNGSSGTGLFSGNLSLDVSESSRWNITRSGFCGMRSKKFDGFIDLDGYDALALKLKGNGRCYISTIYTENWVNSPGQQEDNSWQAFVFVPKDN
;
A
#
# COMPACT_ATOMS: atom_id res chain seq x y z
N MET A 1 11.04 21.40 1.02
CA MET A 1 12.49 21.23 0.76
C MET A 1 12.85 19.83 0.22
N SER A 2 12.16 18.75 0.63
CA SER A 2 12.45 17.37 0.18
C SER A 2 12.05 17.07 -1.28
N ARG A 3 10.82 17.42 -1.69
CA ARG A 3 10.26 17.07 -3.02
C ARG A 3 11.05 17.63 -4.22
N PHE A 4 11.43 18.91 -4.18
CA PHE A 4 12.17 19.55 -5.27
C PHE A 4 13.56 18.92 -5.47
N ARG A 5 14.26 18.61 -4.38
CA ARG A 5 15.55 17.90 -4.43
C ARG A 5 15.40 16.49 -5.01
N ALA A 6 14.35 15.77 -4.61
CA ALA A 6 14.07 14.45 -5.16
C ALA A 6 13.79 14.50 -6.66
N LEU A 7 13.00 15.48 -7.14
CA LEU A 7 12.72 15.67 -8.57
C LEU A 7 13.98 16.02 -9.36
N LEU A 8 14.80 16.94 -8.82
CA LEU A 8 16.06 17.34 -9.47
C LEU A 8 17.04 16.16 -9.55
N GLN A 9 17.10 15.34 -8.51
CA GLN A 9 17.95 14.16 -8.48
C GLN A 9 17.45 13.06 -9.44
N ALA A 10 16.14 12.85 -9.53
CA ALA A 10 15.56 11.94 -10.53
C ALA A 10 15.85 12.43 -11.97
N SER A 11 15.69 13.72 -12.23
CA SER A 11 16.03 14.34 -13.53
C SER A 11 17.51 14.18 -13.88
N LEU A 12 18.42 14.42 -12.93
CA LEU A 12 19.85 14.21 -13.13
C LEU A 12 20.19 12.72 -13.38
N ASN A 13 19.54 11.80 -12.66
CA ASN A 13 19.72 10.37 -12.86
C ASN A 13 19.21 9.92 -14.24
N ALA A 14 18.05 10.39 -14.68
CA ALA A 14 17.50 10.12 -16.00
C ALA A 14 18.41 10.67 -17.11
N THR A 15 18.91 11.89 -16.95
CA THR A 15 19.82 12.51 -17.93
C THR A 15 21.16 11.76 -18.02
N LYS A 16 21.71 11.31 -16.88
CA LYS A 16 22.89 10.44 -16.87
C LYS A 16 22.64 9.12 -17.59
N ARG A 17 21.47 8.50 -17.37
CA ARG A 17 21.09 7.25 -18.08
C ARG A 17 20.94 7.44 -19.58
N ALA A 18 20.44 8.59 -20.03
CA ALA A 18 20.27 8.88 -21.45
C ALA A 18 21.59 9.22 -22.17
N LEU A 19 22.53 9.89 -21.48
CA LEU A 19 23.81 10.31 -22.06
C LEU A 19 24.88 9.22 -22.02
N VAL A 20 24.87 8.37 -21.00
CA VAL A 20 25.75 7.22 -20.97
C VAL A 20 25.04 6.09 -21.71
N TRP A 21 25.54 5.72 -22.89
CA TRP A 21 25.13 4.52 -23.64
C TRP A 21 25.53 3.25 -22.87
N ASN A 22 25.05 3.14 -21.65
CA ASN A 22 25.44 2.14 -20.68
C ASN A 22 24.68 0.86 -21.02
N ALA A 23 25.42 -0.24 -21.21
CA ALA A 23 24.85 -1.58 -21.34
C ALA A 23 23.95 -1.98 -20.16
N GLU A 24 24.05 -1.30 -19.02
CA GLU A 24 23.11 -1.42 -17.88
C GLU A 24 21.67 -1.02 -18.23
N VAL A 25 21.44 -0.19 -19.26
CA VAL A 25 20.08 0.13 -19.77
C VAL A 25 19.44 -1.10 -20.44
N LEU A 26 20.24 -2.07 -20.89
CA LEU A 26 19.75 -3.34 -21.42
C LEU A 26 19.45 -4.37 -20.31
N VAL A 27 19.87 -4.11 -19.08
CA VAL A 27 19.64 -5.00 -17.94
C VAL A 27 18.43 -4.47 -17.16
N PRO A 28 17.38 -5.28 -16.97
CA PRO A 28 16.23 -4.85 -16.20
C PRO A 28 16.65 -4.47 -14.78
N PRO A 29 16.08 -3.41 -14.19
CA PRO A 29 16.43 -3.00 -12.84
C PRO A 29 16.13 -4.11 -11.84
N SER A 30 16.98 -4.23 -10.82
CA SER A 30 16.74 -5.16 -9.71
C SER A 30 15.44 -4.82 -8.97
N GLU A 31 14.77 -5.83 -8.41
CA GLU A 31 13.54 -5.66 -7.63
C GLU A 31 13.71 -4.58 -6.53
N LYS A 32 12.75 -3.66 -6.49
CA LYS A 32 12.70 -2.59 -5.49
C LYS A 32 11.56 -2.80 -4.52
N TYR A 33 11.89 -2.98 -3.25
CA TYR A 33 10.90 -3.08 -2.18
C TYR A 33 10.31 -1.71 -1.86
N ILE A 34 9.00 -1.56 -2.10
CA ILE A 34 8.23 -0.38 -1.71
C ILE A 34 7.85 -0.46 -0.23
N PHE A 35 7.28 -1.59 0.18
CA PHE A 35 6.93 -1.90 1.55
C PHE A 35 7.45 -3.29 1.89
N ASN A 36 7.97 -3.45 3.11
CA ASN A 36 8.53 -4.71 3.56
C ASN A 36 8.17 -5.00 5.02
N PHE A 37 7.29 -5.98 5.24
CA PHE A 37 6.77 -6.38 6.55
C PHE A 37 7.73 -7.30 7.33
N ASN A 38 9.02 -6.95 7.33
CA ASN A 38 10.05 -7.68 8.07
C ASN A 38 10.20 -7.17 9.51
N SER A 39 9.85 -5.91 9.77
CA SER A 39 10.06 -5.26 11.07
C SER A 39 8.79 -4.59 11.58
N LYS A 40 8.69 -4.48 12.91
CA LYS A 40 7.57 -3.77 13.56
C LYS A 40 7.59 -2.26 13.29
N GLU A 41 8.72 -1.72 12.84
CA GLU A 41 8.83 -0.31 12.46
C GLU A 41 8.05 -0.01 11.18
N GLU A 42 7.99 -0.97 10.25
CA GLU A 42 7.20 -0.84 9.03
C GLU A 42 5.72 -0.65 9.36
N LEU A 43 5.21 -1.33 10.40
CA LEU A 43 3.81 -1.21 10.82
C LEU A 43 3.42 0.24 11.16
N LYS A 44 4.37 1.06 11.63
CA LYS A 44 4.11 2.48 11.94
C LYS A 44 3.81 3.31 10.68
N LYS A 45 4.26 2.85 9.51
CA LYS A 45 3.95 3.47 8.21
C LYS A 45 2.57 3.09 7.69
N TRP A 46 1.89 2.15 8.34
CA TRP A 46 0.55 1.71 7.96
C TRP A 46 -0.50 2.23 8.94
N HIS A 47 -1.72 2.32 8.45
CA HIS A 47 -2.90 2.70 9.22
C HIS A 47 -4.01 1.70 8.93
N LEU A 48 -4.52 1.09 9.99
CA LEU A 48 -5.67 0.21 9.96
C LEU A 48 -6.93 1.05 10.09
N TYR A 49 -7.96 0.68 9.34
CA TYR A 49 -9.25 1.33 9.37
C TYR A 49 -10.37 0.30 9.25
N SER A 50 -11.51 0.57 9.88
CA SER A 50 -12.70 -0.28 9.82
C SER A 50 -13.97 0.54 10.05
N ASP A 51 -15.11 -0.05 9.70
CA ASP A 51 -16.43 0.53 9.95
C ASP A 51 -16.74 0.81 11.43
N SER A 52 -15.97 0.24 12.36
CA SER A 52 -16.10 0.49 13.80
C SER A 52 -15.92 1.94 14.20
N GLU A 53 -15.15 2.73 13.45
CA GLU A 53 -15.05 4.19 13.63
C GLU A 53 -16.39 4.90 13.40
N TYR A 54 -17.28 4.26 12.66
CA TYR A 54 -18.62 4.76 12.31
C TYR A 54 -19.75 3.98 13.00
N GLY A 55 -19.43 3.03 13.89
CA GLY A 55 -20.41 2.23 14.64
C GLY A 55 -20.70 0.84 14.10
N GLY A 56 -19.95 0.38 13.10
CA GLY A 56 -19.94 -1.02 12.66
C GLY A 56 -19.20 -1.95 13.64
N LEU A 57 -19.31 -3.26 13.43
CA LEU A 57 -18.69 -4.28 14.28
C LEU A 57 -17.48 -4.98 13.63
N SER A 58 -16.96 -4.45 12.51
CA SER A 58 -15.74 -4.98 11.89
C SER A 58 -14.49 -4.56 12.65
N SER A 59 -13.45 -5.38 12.60
CA SER A 59 -12.16 -5.15 13.23
C SER A 59 -11.01 -5.49 12.29
N ALA A 60 -9.89 -4.77 12.44
CA ALA A 60 -8.66 -5.01 11.71
C ALA A 60 -7.46 -4.98 12.67
N SER A 61 -6.48 -5.83 12.39
CA SER A 61 -5.22 -5.97 13.13
C SER A 61 -4.10 -6.25 12.13
N LEU A 62 -2.91 -5.77 12.45
CA LEU A 62 -1.72 -5.95 11.62
C LEU A 62 -0.53 -6.23 12.53
N GLU A 63 0.05 -7.39 12.39
CA GLU A 63 1.12 -7.91 13.25
C GLU A 63 2.28 -8.43 12.40
N ILE A 64 3.49 -8.45 12.97
CA ILE A 64 4.62 -9.16 12.35
C ILE A 64 4.73 -10.53 13.01
N LYS A 65 4.54 -11.59 12.23
CA LYS A 65 4.81 -12.97 12.64
C LYS A 65 6.26 -13.31 12.33
N GLU A 66 7.03 -13.62 13.36
CA GLU A 66 8.40 -14.12 13.18
C GLU A 66 8.36 -15.59 12.76
N SER A 67 9.19 -15.94 11.78
CA SER A 67 9.37 -17.31 11.34
C SER A 67 10.57 -17.89 12.08
N GLY A 68 10.35 -18.97 12.84
CA GLY A 68 11.26 -19.51 13.87
C GLY A 68 12.65 -19.98 13.40
N ASN A 69 13.01 -19.78 12.14
CA ASN A 69 14.27 -20.22 11.54
C ASN A 69 15.20 -19.05 11.16
N GLY A 70 15.16 -17.92 11.89
CA GLY A 70 16.00 -16.75 11.62
C GLY A 70 15.69 -16.02 10.30
N SER A 71 14.57 -16.36 9.67
CA SER A 71 14.10 -15.78 8.41
C SER A 71 13.26 -14.52 8.65
N SER A 72 13.35 -13.58 7.69
CA SER A 72 12.43 -12.47 7.39
C SER A 72 11.05 -12.58 8.05
N GLY A 73 10.64 -11.58 8.86
CA GLY A 73 9.29 -11.50 9.42
C GLY A 73 8.22 -11.44 8.32
N THR A 74 7.00 -11.89 8.64
CA THR A 74 5.85 -11.82 7.72
C THR A 74 4.76 -10.93 8.34
N GLY A 75 4.27 -9.96 7.58
CA GLY A 75 3.10 -9.16 7.98
C GLY A 75 1.82 -10.00 7.89
N LEU A 76 1.11 -10.11 9.01
CA LEU A 76 -0.20 -10.75 9.10
C LEU A 76 -1.26 -9.67 9.26
N PHE A 77 -2.09 -9.51 8.24
CA PHE A 77 -3.34 -8.75 8.34
C PHE A 77 -4.47 -9.71 8.72
N SER A 78 -5.12 -9.44 9.85
CA SER A 78 -6.24 -10.25 10.36
C SER A 78 -7.34 -9.38 10.92
N GLY A 79 -8.56 -9.91 11.03
CA GLY A 79 -9.70 -9.13 11.50
C GLY A 79 -11.01 -9.90 11.42
N ASN A 80 -12.07 -9.28 11.91
CA ASN A 80 -13.44 -9.76 11.75
C ASN A 80 -14.22 -8.80 10.85
N LEU A 81 -14.98 -9.35 9.90
CA LEU A 81 -15.84 -8.57 9.03
C LEU A 81 -17.29 -8.85 9.43
N SER A 82 -18.02 -7.80 9.80
CA SER A 82 -19.44 -7.91 10.14
C SER A 82 -20.27 -6.86 9.40
N LEU A 83 -21.48 -7.24 8.99
CA LEU A 83 -22.50 -6.34 8.45
C LEU A 83 -23.40 -5.75 9.54
N ASP A 84 -23.15 -6.12 10.80
CA ASP A 84 -23.92 -5.62 11.93
C ASP A 84 -23.48 -4.20 12.28
N VAL A 85 -24.45 -3.41 12.76
CA VAL A 85 -24.25 -2.04 13.22
C VAL A 85 -24.73 -1.97 14.66
N SER A 86 -23.96 -1.30 15.52
CA SER A 86 -24.37 -1.07 16.90
C SER A 86 -25.60 -0.17 16.95
N GLU A 87 -26.65 -0.61 17.67
CA GLU A 87 -27.91 0.15 17.82
C GLU A 87 -27.71 1.52 18.50
N SER A 88 -26.58 1.69 19.21
CA SER A 88 -26.20 2.92 19.91
C SER A 88 -25.26 3.83 19.11
N SER A 89 -25.02 3.56 17.83
CA SER A 89 -24.09 4.38 17.04
C SER A 89 -24.61 5.81 16.86
N ARG A 90 -23.73 6.77 17.12
CA ARG A 90 -24.02 8.21 16.91
C ARG A 90 -24.25 8.55 15.43
N TRP A 91 -23.73 7.70 14.55
CA TRP A 91 -23.80 7.81 13.10
C TRP A 91 -24.90 6.88 12.59
N ASN A 92 -25.86 7.42 11.83
CA ASN A 92 -26.90 6.64 11.19
C ASN A 92 -26.35 6.05 9.88
N ILE A 93 -25.53 5.00 10.01
CA ILE A 93 -24.95 4.30 8.85
C ILE A 93 -25.94 3.26 8.31
N THR A 94 -26.16 3.29 7.00
CA THR A 94 -27.06 2.36 6.31
C THR A 94 -26.36 1.09 5.82
N ARG A 95 -25.03 1.12 5.70
CA ARG A 95 -24.21 -0.02 5.24
C ARG A 95 -22.90 -0.06 6.02
N SER A 96 -22.61 -1.20 6.64
CA SER A 96 -21.32 -1.56 7.24
C SER A 96 -20.72 -2.77 6.50
N GLY A 97 -19.62 -3.31 7.00
CA GLY A 97 -18.90 -4.43 6.39
C GLY A 97 -17.66 -4.02 5.64
N PHE A 98 -16.84 -3.14 6.23
CA PHE A 98 -15.51 -2.88 5.68
C PHE A 98 -14.43 -2.80 6.74
N CYS A 99 -13.26 -3.34 6.40
CA CYS A 99 -12.03 -3.20 7.14
C CYS A 99 -10.86 -3.27 6.17
N GLY A 100 -9.76 -2.59 6.47
CA GLY A 100 -8.61 -2.56 5.60
C GLY A 100 -7.38 -1.97 6.27
N MET A 101 -6.32 -1.91 5.48
CA MET A 101 -5.09 -1.23 5.83
C MET A 101 -4.62 -0.38 4.64
N ARG A 102 -4.02 0.76 4.95
CA ARG A 102 -3.38 1.62 3.94
C ARG A 102 -2.07 2.15 4.45
N SER A 103 -1.12 2.38 3.55
CA SER A 103 0.08 3.13 3.88
C SER A 103 -0.29 4.58 4.21
N LYS A 104 0.37 5.17 5.20
CA LYS A 104 0.29 6.60 5.48
C LYS A 104 0.89 7.37 4.30
N LYS A 105 0.30 8.53 4.01
CA LYS A 105 0.85 9.44 3.00
C LYS A 105 2.25 9.85 3.45
N PHE A 106 3.22 9.67 2.57
CA PHE A 106 4.61 10.07 2.81
C PHE A 106 4.95 11.29 1.96
N ASP A 107 5.89 12.09 2.45
CA ASP A 107 6.39 13.23 1.70
C ASP A 107 7.41 12.79 0.66
N GLY A 108 7.18 13.14 -0.61
CA GLY A 108 8.06 12.78 -1.71
C GLY A 108 7.34 11.94 -2.75
N PHE A 109 8.12 11.24 -3.57
CA PHE A 109 7.66 10.26 -4.53
C PHE A 109 8.59 9.06 -4.50
N ILE A 110 8.10 7.92 -4.95
CA ILE A 110 8.92 6.73 -5.19
C ILE A 110 9.18 6.69 -6.68
N ASP A 111 10.44 6.86 -7.08
CA ASP A 111 10.84 6.72 -8.48
C ASP A 111 10.66 5.26 -8.91
N LEU A 112 9.69 5.04 -9.80
CA LEU A 112 9.32 3.75 -10.37
C LEU A 112 9.40 3.77 -11.92
N ASP A 113 10.01 4.80 -12.52
CA ASP A 113 10.03 5.01 -13.98
C ASP A 113 10.67 3.84 -14.76
N GLY A 114 11.59 3.12 -14.12
CA GLY A 114 12.24 1.94 -14.70
C GLY A 114 11.47 0.62 -14.54
N TYR A 115 10.29 0.62 -13.93
CA TYR A 115 9.53 -0.60 -13.62
C TYR A 115 8.21 -0.61 -14.39
N ASP A 116 7.81 -1.78 -14.85
CA ASP A 116 6.59 -2.02 -15.62
C ASP A 116 5.46 -2.67 -14.79
N ALA A 117 5.81 -3.27 -13.65
CA ALA A 117 4.88 -3.99 -12.81
C ALA A 117 5.09 -3.74 -11.31
N LEU A 118 4.00 -3.90 -10.57
CA LEU A 118 4.00 -3.99 -9.10
C LEU A 118 3.67 -5.42 -8.70
N ALA A 119 4.56 -6.04 -7.93
CA ALA A 119 4.37 -7.39 -7.41
C ALA A 119 3.93 -7.35 -5.94
N LEU A 120 2.92 -8.16 -5.59
CA LEU A 120 2.51 -8.39 -4.21
C LEU A 120 2.77 -9.86 -3.85
N LYS A 121 3.52 -10.10 -2.78
CA LYS A 121 3.73 -11.43 -2.22
C LYS A 121 2.75 -11.67 -1.09
N LEU A 122 1.73 -12.50 -1.33
CA LEU A 122 0.60 -12.68 -0.42
C LEU A 122 0.33 -14.16 -0.15
N LYS A 123 -0.19 -14.44 1.04
CA LYS A 123 -0.83 -15.71 1.42
C LYS A 123 -2.26 -15.41 1.85
N GLY A 124 -3.21 -16.18 1.33
CA GLY A 124 -4.63 -15.89 1.44
C GLY A 124 -5.39 -16.88 2.29
N ASN A 125 -6.64 -16.52 2.57
CA ASN A 125 -7.64 -17.38 3.21
C ASN A 125 -8.74 -17.81 2.22
N GLY A 126 -8.55 -17.59 0.91
CA GLY A 126 -9.54 -17.85 -0.12
C GLY A 126 -10.59 -16.75 -0.30
N ARG A 127 -10.51 -15.62 0.42
CA ARG A 127 -11.39 -14.46 0.19
C ARG A 127 -10.82 -13.55 -0.89
N CYS A 128 -11.72 -12.77 -1.50
CA CYS A 128 -11.36 -11.71 -2.44
C CYS A 128 -11.11 -10.40 -1.67
N TYR A 129 -10.03 -9.71 -2.01
CA TYR A 129 -9.65 -8.42 -1.45
C TYR A 129 -9.59 -7.37 -2.57
N ILE A 130 -9.72 -6.09 -2.22
CA ILE A 130 -9.48 -4.99 -3.15
C ILE A 130 -8.12 -4.38 -2.82
N SER A 131 -7.23 -4.34 -3.80
CA SER A 131 -5.99 -3.58 -3.75
C SER A 131 -6.20 -2.25 -4.46
N THR A 132 -5.93 -1.15 -3.79
CA THR A 132 -6.02 0.21 -4.35
C THR A 132 -4.66 0.89 -4.27
N ILE A 133 -4.22 1.48 -5.38
CA ILE A 133 -3.02 2.31 -5.47
C ILE A 133 -3.46 3.75 -5.69
N TYR A 134 -2.97 4.64 -4.83
CA TYR A 134 -3.15 6.08 -4.97
C TYR A 134 -1.88 6.70 -5.54
N THR A 135 -2.01 7.43 -6.63
CA THR A 135 -0.92 8.19 -7.27
C THR A 135 -1.28 9.68 -7.28
N GLU A 136 -0.30 10.55 -7.08
CA GLU A 136 -0.53 12.00 -7.18
C GLU A 136 -1.14 12.36 -8.54
N ASN A 137 -2.22 13.13 -8.54
CA ASN A 137 -2.83 13.62 -9.78
C ASN A 137 -2.21 14.99 -10.13
N TRP A 138 -1.63 15.08 -11.32
CA TRP A 138 -1.05 16.32 -11.84
C TRP A 138 -2.12 17.30 -12.35
N VAL A 139 -3.30 16.80 -12.73
CA VAL A 139 -4.39 17.58 -13.33
C VAL A 139 -5.47 17.87 -12.30
N ASN A 140 -5.06 18.40 -11.15
CA ASN A 140 -5.98 18.75 -10.09
C ASN A 140 -6.45 20.20 -10.23
N SER A 141 -7.76 20.43 -10.03
CA SER A 141 -8.32 21.77 -9.92
C SER A 141 -7.66 22.54 -8.76
N PRO A 142 -7.45 23.86 -8.87
CA PRO A 142 -6.89 24.65 -7.77
C PRO A 142 -7.66 24.42 -6.46
N GLY A 143 -6.95 23.96 -5.42
CA GLY A 143 -7.54 23.70 -4.10
C GLY A 143 -8.07 22.28 -3.86
N GLN A 144 -8.07 21.40 -4.87
CA GLN A 144 -8.40 19.99 -4.69
C GLN A 144 -7.14 19.14 -4.83
N GLN A 145 -6.73 18.44 -3.76
CA GLN A 145 -5.68 17.43 -3.85
C GLN A 145 -6.34 16.06 -3.97
N GLU A 146 -6.83 15.73 -5.16
CA GLU A 146 -7.33 14.40 -5.43
C GLU A 146 -6.17 13.52 -5.90
N ASP A 147 -6.08 12.31 -5.36
CA ASP A 147 -5.11 11.31 -5.83
C ASP A 147 -5.84 10.45 -6.87
N ASN A 148 -5.18 10.12 -7.99
CA ASN A 148 -5.69 9.13 -8.93
C ASN A 148 -5.71 7.75 -8.25
N SER A 149 -6.81 7.01 -8.40
CA SER A 149 -6.96 5.68 -7.82
C SER A 149 -6.96 4.59 -8.88
N TRP A 150 -6.16 3.56 -8.67
CA TRP A 150 -6.11 2.35 -9.49
C TRP A 150 -6.52 1.16 -8.63
N GLN A 151 -7.50 0.38 -9.07
CA GLN A 151 -8.07 -0.70 -8.27
C GLN A 151 -7.96 -2.04 -8.99
N ALA A 152 -7.62 -3.07 -8.22
CA ALA A 152 -7.61 -4.44 -8.68
C ALA A 152 -8.19 -5.36 -7.60
N PHE A 153 -8.89 -6.40 -8.03
CA PHE A 153 -9.30 -7.49 -7.14
C PHE A 153 -8.15 -8.47 -6.98
N VAL A 154 -7.86 -8.84 -5.74
CA VAL A 154 -6.82 -9.78 -5.36
C VAL A 154 -7.48 -11.01 -4.76
N PHE A 155 -7.32 -12.13 -5.44
CA PHE A 155 -7.79 -13.42 -4.97
C PHE A 155 -6.58 -14.33 -4.74
N VAL A 156 -6.41 -14.79 -3.51
CA VAL A 156 -5.35 -15.73 -3.14
C VAL A 156 -6.03 -16.97 -2.54
N PRO A 157 -5.84 -18.16 -3.14
CA PRO A 157 -6.37 -19.40 -2.60
C PRO A 157 -5.96 -19.59 -1.14
N LYS A 158 -6.78 -20.33 -0.39
CA LYS A 158 -6.38 -20.79 0.93
C LYS A 158 -5.24 -21.80 0.73
N ASP A 159 -4.10 -21.58 1.38
CA ASP A 159 -3.02 -22.58 1.42
C ASP A 159 -3.60 -23.90 1.96
N ASN A 160 -3.29 -25.02 1.30
CA ASN A 160 -3.64 -26.38 1.77
C ASN A 160 -2.92 -26.72 3.08
#